data_AF-A0A381URR7-F1
#
_entry.id   AF-A0A381URR7-F1
#
_cell.length_a   1.000
_cell.length_b   1.000
_cell.length_c   1.000
_cell.angle_alpha   90.00
_cell.angle_beta   90.00
_cell.angle_gamma   90.00
#
_symmetry.space_group_name_H-M   'P 1'
#
loop_
_entity.id
_entity.type
_entity.pdbx_description
1 polymer ?
#
loop_
_entity_poly.entity_id
_entity_poly.type
_entity_poly.pdbx_seq_one_letter_code
_entity_poly.pdbx_strand_id
1 'polypeptide(L)'
;MTNNWLRRRWLNFRQGHSIYLIFILTFANFILIFHRLFIERVEVLNEIFSSVWLFAVFFVIMYIPIAILIGHWHRTTQVKVETELVQRQNPMMAKWWRILVDMQTGKASKEEIEKFRALLKAIEEGKDAPEDLDNKKE
;
A
#
# COMPACT_ATOMS: atom_id res chain seq x y z
N MET A 1 24.64 5.13 13.11
CA MET A 1 23.82 4.15 12.36
C MET A 1 23.85 2.83 13.09
N THR A 2 22.94 2.62 14.04
CA THR A 2 22.79 1.32 14.72
C THR A 2 22.55 0.22 13.68
N ASN A 3 23.09 -0.97 13.94
CA ASN A 3 23.18 -2.08 12.98
C ASN A 3 21.77 -2.57 12.55
N ASN A 4 21.15 -1.82 11.64
CA ASN A 4 19.80 -2.03 11.09
C ASN A 4 19.77 -3.21 10.10
N TRP A 5 20.79 -4.07 10.13
CA TRP A 5 20.92 -5.15 9.18
C TRP A 5 19.70 -6.07 9.27
N LEU A 6 19.41 -6.58 10.47
CA LEU A 6 18.29 -7.51 10.65
C LEU A 6 16.94 -6.87 10.31
N ARG A 7 16.72 -5.60 10.69
CA ARG A 7 15.47 -4.88 10.39
C ARG A 7 15.22 -4.73 8.88
N ARG A 8 16.28 -4.43 8.10
CA ARG A 8 16.22 -4.36 6.63
C ARG A 8 15.97 -5.75 6.01
N ARG A 9 16.67 -6.77 6.51
CA ARG A 9 16.38 -8.23 6.38
C ARG A 9 14.89 -8.54 6.45
N TRP A 10 14.34 -8.23 7.62
CA TRP A 10 12.97 -8.53 7.95
C TRP A 10 11.98 -7.79 7.07
N LEU A 11 12.23 -6.51 6.78
CA LEU A 11 11.40 -5.75 5.85
C LEU A 11 11.41 -6.37 4.45
N ASN A 12 12.59 -6.64 3.89
CA ASN A 12 12.73 -7.25 2.57
C ASN A 12 12.05 -8.62 2.51
N PHE A 13 12.22 -9.44 3.55
CA PHE A 13 11.56 -10.73 3.68
C PHE A 13 10.04 -10.57 3.66
N ARG A 14 9.47 -9.69 4.50
CA ARG A 14 8.02 -9.47 4.55
C ARG A 14 7.47 -8.96 3.23
N GLN A 15 8.19 -8.04 2.56
CA GLN A 15 7.79 -7.53 1.25
C GLN A 15 7.81 -8.64 0.21
N GLY A 16 8.91 -9.40 0.11
CA GLY A 16 9.02 -10.52 -0.83
C GLY A 16 7.99 -11.62 -0.57
N HIS A 17 7.78 -11.96 0.69
CA HIS A 17 6.81 -12.95 1.11
C HIS A 17 5.37 -12.50 0.81
N SER A 18 5.00 -11.29 1.21
CA SER A 18 3.60 -10.83 1.11
C SER A 18 3.19 -10.50 -0.32
N ILE A 19 4.11 -9.98 -1.14
CA ILE A 19 3.80 -9.56 -2.51
C ILE A 19 3.89 -10.74 -3.47
N TYR A 20 4.92 -11.59 -3.37
CA TYR A 20 5.20 -12.60 -4.40
C TYR A 20 4.93 -14.04 -3.95
N LEU A 21 5.41 -14.43 -2.75
CA LEU A 21 5.28 -15.82 -2.31
C LEU A 21 3.83 -16.16 -1.93
N ILE A 22 3.19 -15.31 -1.11
CA ILE A 22 1.79 -15.47 -0.73
C ILE A 22 0.90 -15.42 -1.98
N PHE A 23 1.21 -14.55 -2.95
CA PHE A 23 0.44 -14.48 -4.19
C PHE A 23 0.36 -15.84 -4.88
N ILE A 24 1.51 -16.47 -5.17
CA ILE A 24 1.54 -17.79 -5.82
C ILE A 24 0.89 -18.86 -4.93
N LEU A 25 1.21 -18.88 -3.64
CA LEU A 25 0.68 -19.86 -2.70
C LEU A 25 -0.85 -19.78 -2.57
N THR A 26 -1.40 -18.57 -2.60
CA THR A 26 -2.85 -18.34 -2.54
C THR A 26 -3.55 -18.91 -3.77
N PHE A 27 -2.99 -18.71 -4.96
CA PHE A 27 -3.55 -19.33 -6.17
C PHE A 27 -3.46 -20.85 -6.14
N ALA A 28 -2.29 -21.39 -5.77
CA ALA A 28 -2.13 -22.84 -5.69
C ALA A 28 -3.12 -23.45 -4.70
N ASN A 29 -3.24 -22.87 -3.50
CA ASN A 29 -4.18 -23.33 -2.49
C ASN A 29 -5.64 -23.18 -2.94
N PHE A 30 -6.00 -22.04 -3.53
CA PHE A 30 -7.34 -21.81 -4.06
C PHE A 30 -7.69 -22.85 -5.12
N ILE A 31 -6.81 -23.06 -6.11
CA ILE A 31 -7.01 -24.05 -7.18
C ILE A 31 -7.21 -25.45 -6.59
N LEU A 32 -6.32 -25.88 -5.69
CA LEU A 32 -6.37 -27.21 -5.09
C LEU A 32 -7.62 -27.44 -4.22
N ILE A 33 -7.93 -26.49 -3.34
CA ILE A 33 -9.06 -26.59 -2.41
C ILE A 33 -10.38 -26.49 -3.18
N PHE A 34 -10.50 -25.53 -4.09
CA PHE A 34 -11.72 -25.30 -4.86
C PHE A 34 -11.99 -26.48 -5.80
N HIS A 35 -10.95 -27.02 -6.45
CA HIS A 35 -11.11 -28.21 -7.28
C HIS A 35 -11.61 -29.41 -6.46
N ARG A 36 -10.91 -29.76 -5.37
CA ARG A 36 -11.24 -30.96 -4.57
C ARG A 36 -12.53 -30.85 -3.76
N LEU A 37 -12.83 -29.67 -3.21
CA LEU A 37 -13.98 -29.51 -2.30
C LEU A 37 -15.24 -29.04 -2.99
N PHE A 38 -15.13 -28.42 -4.18
CA PHE A 38 -16.29 -27.89 -4.90
C PHE A 38 -16.47 -28.55 -6.27
N ILE A 39 -15.47 -28.49 -7.15
CA ILE A 39 -15.61 -29.00 -8.53
C ILE A 39 -15.88 -30.50 -8.55
N GLU A 40 -15.09 -31.30 -7.85
CA GLU A 40 -15.26 -32.76 -7.80
C GLU A 40 -16.61 -33.18 -7.20
N ARG A 41 -17.27 -32.31 -6.43
CA ARG A 41 -18.56 -32.59 -5.78
C ARG A 41 -19.77 -32.21 -6.63
N VAL A 42 -19.59 -31.45 -7.70
CA VAL A 42 -20.66 -31.01 -8.59
C VAL A 42 -20.49 -31.72 -9.93
N GLU A 43 -21.37 -32.67 -10.24
CA GLU A 43 -21.26 -33.58 -11.39
C GLU A 43 -20.95 -32.85 -12.70
N VAL A 44 -21.75 -31.83 -13.05
CA VAL A 44 -21.55 -31.01 -14.26
C VAL A 44 -20.17 -30.33 -14.30
N LEU A 45 -19.66 -29.86 -13.17
CA LEU A 45 -18.34 -29.21 -13.13
C LEU A 45 -17.22 -30.23 -13.20
N ASN A 46 -17.38 -31.39 -12.56
CA ASN A 46 -16.40 -32.47 -12.61
C ASN A 46 -16.28 -33.08 -14.01
N GLU A 47 -17.36 -33.12 -14.79
CA GLU A 47 -17.30 -33.54 -16.20
C GLU A 47 -16.43 -32.59 -17.04
N ILE A 48 -16.56 -31.28 -16.82
CA ILE A 48 -15.81 -30.25 -17.58
C ILE A 48 -14.36 -30.14 -17.07
N PHE A 49 -14.16 -30.20 -15.76
CA PHE A 49 -12.90 -29.94 -15.07
C PHE A 49 -12.42 -31.15 -14.26
N SER A 50 -12.43 -32.33 -14.89
CA SER A 50 -12.04 -33.60 -14.26
C SER A 50 -10.60 -33.62 -13.75
N SER A 51 -9.71 -32.81 -14.34
CA SER A 51 -8.32 -32.67 -13.92
C SER A 51 -8.09 -31.29 -13.28
N VAL A 52 -7.39 -31.30 -12.14
CA VAL A 52 -6.94 -30.08 -11.47
C VAL A 52 -6.10 -29.19 -12.39
N TRP A 53 -5.35 -29.78 -13.33
CA TRP A 53 -4.55 -29.04 -14.31
C TRP A 53 -5.42 -28.30 -15.33
N LEU A 54 -6.50 -28.93 -15.80
CA LEU A 54 -7.45 -28.29 -16.72
C LEU A 54 -8.11 -27.09 -16.04
N PHE A 55 -8.55 -27.27 -14.79
CA PHE A 55 -9.10 -26.17 -14.00
C PHE A 55 -8.07 -25.06 -13.76
N ALA A 56 -6.83 -25.40 -13.40
CA ALA A 56 -5.76 -24.42 -13.14
C ALA A 56 -5.49 -23.53 -14.36
N VAL A 57 -5.33 -24.13 -15.54
CA VAL A 57 -5.07 -23.39 -16.78
C VAL A 57 -6.25 -22.49 -17.13
N PHE A 58 -7.47 -23.03 -17.09
CA PHE A 58 -8.68 -22.25 -17.33
C PHE A 58 -8.81 -21.08 -16.36
N PHE A 59 -8.61 -21.33 -15.07
CA PHE A 59 -8.67 -20.32 -14.03
C PHE A 59 -7.66 -19.20 -14.30
N VAL A 60 -6.40 -19.50 -14.62
CA VAL A 60 -5.38 -18.47 -14.89
C VAL A 60 -5.73 -17.63 -16.11
N ILE A 61 -6.18 -18.27 -17.20
CA ILE A 61 -6.56 -17.59 -18.44
C ILE A 61 -7.72 -16.63 -18.22
N MET A 62 -8.70 -16.99 -17.38
CA MET A 62 -9.84 -16.13 -17.08
C MET A 62 -9.52 -15.07 -16.01
N TYR A 63 -8.77 -15.45 -14.98
CA TYR A 63 -8.49 -14.61 -13.83
C TYR A 63 -7.62 -13.41 -14.21
N ILE A 64 -6.56 -13.60 -15.02
CA ILE A 64 -5.63 -12.53 -15.38
C ILE A 64 -6.35 -11.36 -16.10
N PRO A 65 -7.13 -11.58 -17.17
CA PRO A 65 -7.88 -10.51 -17.82
C PRO A 65 -8.88 -9.82 -16.89
N ILE A 66 -9.63 -10.59 -16.10
CA ILE A 66 -10.60 -10.03 -15.15
C ILE A 66 -9.90 -9.14 -14.12
N ALA A 67 -8.77 -9.61 -13.56
CA ALA A 67 -7.98 -8.83 -12.61
C ALA A 67 -7.43 -7.54 -13.23
N ILE A 68 -6.98 -7.58 -14.50
CA ILE A 68 -6.54 -6.39 -15.24
C ILE A 68 -7.71 -5.40 -15.42
N LEU A 69 -8.89 -5.88 -15.80
CA LEU A 69 -10.06 -5.03 -16.00
C LEU A 69 -10.52 -4.36 -14.69
N ILE A 70 -10.60 -5.13 -13.60
CA ILE A 70 -10.94 -4.61 -12.28
C ILE A 70 -9.86 -3.62 -11.81
N GLY A 71 -8.58 -3.94 -12.01
CA GLY A 71 -7.47 -3.05 -11.67
C GLY A 71 -7.50 -1.73 -12.44
N HIS A 72 -7.83 -1.79 -13.74
CA HIS A 72 -8.02 -0.60 -14.57
C HIS A 72 -9.19 0.26 -14.08
N TRP A 73 -10.33 -0.37 -13.78
CA TRP A 73 -11.48 0.32 -13.21
C TRP A 73 -11.15 0.98 -11.86
N HIS A 74 -10.47 0.27 -10.97
CA HIS A 74 -10.05 0.78 -9.68
C HIS A 74 -9.09 1.98 -9.83
N ARG A 75 -8.10 1.88 -10.72
CA ARG A 75 -7.16 2.98 -11.01
C ARG A 75 -7.87 4.24 -11.53
N THR A 76 -8.86 4.07 -12.40
CA THR A 76 -9.56 5.20 -13.03
C THR A 76 -10.63 5.82 -12.15
N THR A 77 -11.21 5.07 -11.22
CA THR A 77 -12.34 5.54 -10.39
C THR A 77 -11.99 5.72 -8.92
N GLN A 78 -11.42 4.70 -8.27
CA GLN A 78 -11.28 4.64 -6.81
C GLN A 78 -10.02 5.34 -6.30
N VAL A 79 -8.88 5.21 -7.01
CA VAL A 79 -7.59 5.75 -6.53
C VAL A 79 -7.66 7.24 -6.22
N LYS A 80 -8.44 8.02 -7.00
CA LYS A 80 -8.65 9.44 -6.75
C LYS A 80 -9.33 9.68 -5.40
N VAL A 81 -10.42 8.96 -5.12
CA VAL A 81 -11.22 9.09 -3.91
C VAL A 81 -10.40 8.67 -2.68
N GLU A 82 -9.70 7.55 -2.77
CA GLU A 82 -8.84 7.06 -1.69
C GLU A 82 -7.71 8.02 -1.38
N THR A 83 -7.02 8.51 -2.42
CA THR A 83 -5.92 9.47 -2.26
C THR A 83 -6.43 10.76 -1.64
N GLU A 84 -7.59 11.26 -2.08
CA GLU A 84 -8.20 12.46 -1.51
C GLU A 84 -8.54 12.26 -0.03
N LEU A 85 -9.16 11.14 0.35
CA LEU A 85 -9.48 10.83 1.74
C LEU A 85 -8.23 10.76 2.61
N VAL A 86 -7.21 10.02 2.17
CA VAL A 86 -5.94 9.90 2.90
C VAL A 86 -5.26 11.26 3.07
N GLN A 87 -5.24 12.08 2.02
CA GLN A 87 -4.66 13.42 2.09
C GLN A 87 -5.43 14.35 3.02
N ARG A 88 -6.77 14.33 2.97
CA ARG A 88 -7.62 15.13 3.88
C ARG A 88 -7.49 14.71 5.33
N GLN A 89 -7.27 13.43 5.59
CA GLN A 89 -7.10 12.87 6.93
C GLN A 89 -5.68 13.07 7.49
N ASN A 90 -4.71 13.51 6.69
CA ASN A 90 -3.33 13.68 7.15
C ASN A 90 -3.10 15.10 7.72
N PRO A 91 -3.14 15.28 9.07
CA PRO A 91 -3.01 16.60 9.68
C PRO A 91 -1.62 17.20 9.47
N MET A 92 -0.58 16.36 9.42
CA MET A 92 0.80 16.81 9.21
C MET A 92 0.95 17.43 7.82
N MET A 93 0.44 16.75 6.78
CA MET A 93 0.48 17.25 5.42
C MET A 93 -0.30 18.57 5.29
N ALA A 94 -1.48 18.65 5.91
CA ALA A 94 -2.27 19.88 5.93
C ALA A 94 -1.51 21.05 6.58
N LYS A 95 -0.81 20.80 7.70
CA LYS A 95 0.01 21.80 8.39
C LYS A 95 1.18 22.29 7.52
N TRP A 96 1.87 21.38 6.84
CA TRP A 96 2.98 21.75 5.94
C TRP A 96 2.49 22.61 4.76
N TRP A 97 1.39 22.23 4.11
CA TRP A 97 0.80 23.03 3.05
C TRP A 97 0.36 24.41 3.52
N ARG A 98 -0.24 24.51 4.72
CA ARG A 98 -0.61 25.79 5.32
C ARG A 98 0.59 26.72 5.46
N ILE A 99 1.68 26.23 6.06
CA ILE A 99 2.90 27.01 6.28
C ILE A 99 3.48 27.49 4.93
N LEU A 100 3.47 26.65 3.89
CA LEU A 100 3.93 27.06 2.56
C LEU A 100 3.08 28.20 1.96
N VAL A 101 1.76 28.16 2.14
CA VAL A 101 0.85 29.24 1.69
C VAL A 101 1.08 30.51 2.51
N ASP A 102 1.23 30.39 3.83
CA ASP A 102 1.49 31.53 4.71
C ASP A 102 2.83 32.22 4.38
N MET A 103 3.84 31.43 3.96
CA MET A 103 5.13 31.95 3.49
C MET A 103 5.00 32.74 2.19
N GLN A 104 4.23 32.25 1.22
CA GLN A 104 4.02 32.93 -0.06
C GLN A 104 3.18 34.20 0.10
N THR A 105 2.21 34.19 1.01
CA THR A 105 1.31 35.33 1.26
C THR A 105 1.89 36.37 2.21
N GLY A 106 3.11 36.15 2.72
CA GLY A 106 3.78 37.07 3.66
C GLY A 106 3.17 37.10 5.06
N LYS A 107 2.30 36.14 5.39
CA LYS A 107 1.64 36.01 6.71
C LYS A 107 2.41 35.12 7.68
N ALA A 108 3.35 34.31 7.19
CA ALA A 108 4.15 33.43 8.02
C ALA A 108 5.07 34.20 8.96
N SER A 109 5.06 33.82 10.24
CA SER A 109 6.02 34.36 11.20
C SER A 109 7.44 33.84 10.89
N LYS A 110 8.47 34.66 11.18
CA LYS A 110 9.87 34.24 10.99
C LYS A 110 10.23 32.99 11.81
N GLU A 111 9.60 32.84 12.98
CA GLU A 111 9.80 31.68 13.86
C GLU A 111 9.21 30.38 13.27
N GLU A 112 8.02 30.42 12.67
CA GLU A 112 7.42 29.26 12.00
C GLU A 112 8.25 28.80 10.80
N ILE A 113 8.84 29.73 10.05
CA ILE A 113 9.70 29.42 8.90
C ILE A 113 10.98 28.72 9.35
N GLU A 114 11.64 29.23 10.40
CA GLU A 114 12.86 28.61 10.93
C GLU A 114 12.57 27.23 11.53
N LYS A 115 11.46 27.08 12.26
CA LYS A 115 11.00 25.78 12.75
C LYS A 115 10.73 24.78 11.64
N PHE A 116 10.01 25.20 10.59
CA PHE A 116 9.72 24.36 9.43
C PHE A 116 11.00 23.96 8.69
N ARG A 117 11.94 24.88 8.52
CA ARG A 117 13.27 24.62 7.93
C ARG A 117 14.08 23.62 8.77
N ALA A 118 14.08 23.78 10.09
CA ALA A 118 14.78 22.87 11.00
C ALA A 118 14.20 21.45 10.91
N LEU A 119 12.87 21.32 10.84
CA LEU A 119 12.20 20.04 10.64
C LEU A 119 12.59 19.39 9.30
N LEU A 120 12.60 20.15 8.20
CA LEU A 120 13.03 19.62 6.89
C LEU A 120 14.49 19.15 6.91
N LYS A 121 15.40 19.92 7.52
CA LYS A 121 16.81 19.51 7.69
C LYS A 121 16.95 18.23 8.52
N ALA A 122 16.16 18.08 9.59
CA ALA A 122 16.18 16.85 10.39
C ALA A 122 15.77 15.62 9.57
N ILE A 123 14.76 15.77 8.70
CA ILE A 123 14.31 14.70 7.78
C ILE A 123 15.41 14.37 6.75
N GLU A 124 16.04 15.38 6.15
CA GLU A 124 17.16 15.19 5.20
C GLU A 124 18.34 14.44 5.84
N GLU A 125 18.63 14.73 7.12
CA GLU A 125 19.67 14.08 7.90
C GLU A 125 19.25 12.68 8.42
N GLY A 126 17.99 12.27 8.21
CA GLY A 126 17.44 11.00 8.68
C GLY A 126 17.32 10.90 10.20
N LYS A 127 17.21 12.04 10.89
CA LYS A 127 16.91 12.12 12.33
C LYS A 127 15.40 12.14 12.53
N ASP A 128 14.92 11.63 13.66
CA ASP A 128 13.51 11.77 14.02
C ASP A 128 13.19 13.26 14.13
N ALA A 129 12.30 13.75 13.26
CA ALA A 129 11.89 15.15 13.28
C ALA A 129 11.21 15.45 14.61
N PRO A 130 11.42 16.64 15.21
CA PRO A 130 10.74 17.00 16.44
C PRO A 130 9.22 16.92 16.23
N GLU A 131 8.56 16.06 17.01
CA GLU A 131 7.15 15.67 16.87
C GLU A 131 6.15 16.83 17.05
N ASP A 132 6.62 17.97 17.53
CA ASP A 132 5.76 19.04 17.99
C ASP A 132 6.37 20.42 17.71
N LEU A 133 5.73 21.18 16.82
CA LEU A 133 6.04 22.58 16.52
C LEU A 133 5.23 23.57 17.40
N ASP A 134 4.20 23.10 18.10
CA ASP A 134 3.17 23.84 18.81
C ASP A 134 3.26 23.72 20.36
N ASN A 135 4.13 22.88 20.92
CA ASN A 135 4.46 22.90 22.37
C ASN A 135 5.27 24.17 22.67
N LYS A 136 4.55 25.28 22.81
CA LYS A 136 4.86 26.17 23.91
C LYS A 136 4.53 25.38 25.17
N LYS A 137 5.57 24.81 25.80
CA LYS A 137 5.54 24.62 27.24
C LYS A 137 5.26 26.01 27.82
N GLU A 138 4.06 26.19 28.32
CA GLU A 138 3.77 27.20 29.35
C GLU A 138 4.70 26.99 30.55
#